data_AF-A0A6B1E3N7-F1
#
_entry.id   AF-A0A6B1E3N7-F1
#
_cell.length_a   1.000
_cell.length_b   1.000
_cell.length_c   1.000
_cell.angle_alpha   90.00
_cell.angle_beta   90.00
_cell.angle_gamma   90.00
#
_symmetry.space_group_name_H-M   'P 1'
#
loop_
_entity.id
_entity.type
_entity.pdbx_description
1 polymer ?
#
loop_
_entity_poly.entity_id
_entity_poly.type
_entity_poly.pdbx_seq_one_letter_code
_entity_poly.pdbx_strand_id
1 'polypeptide(L)'
;MLIIVCKHDENARMTYQDQLDFTALRQYASALKERAKQAGAAGDVSATMLRDRILESGGRCEWCGRNLAGMEFELDHVLSLAQGGGNTPSNLVVACPSCNRRKAAKHPARFAVEIISETGARTELVERILARYRVEPSQQLPLFAAYSTSGESTQREPAHKLDGVNPPPYRWED
;
A
#
# COMPACT_ATOMS: atom_id res chain seq x y z
N MET A 1 -26.27 13.59 -7.67
CA MET A 1 -25.63 14.92 -7.65
C MET A 1 -24.62 14.91 -6.53
N LEU A 2 -23.32 14.93 -6.85
CA LEU A 2 -22.24 15.37 -5.97
C LEU A 2 -20.99 15.51 -6.86
N ILE A 3 -20.40 16.69 -6.90
CA ILE A 3 -19.23 17.03 -7.72
C ILE A 3 -18.15 17.39 -6.70
N ILE A 4 -17.17 16.49 -6.46
CA ILE A 4 -16.20 16.60 -5.36
C ILE A 4 -14.76 16.32 -5.86
N VAL A 5 -13.85 17.29 -5.65
CA VAL A 5 -12.97 17.91 -6.65
C VAL A 5 -12.18 19.09 -5.89
N CYS A 6 -10.85 19.33 -6.02
CA CYS A 6 -9.91 19.95 -5.01
C CYS A 6 -9.40 21.45 -5.04
N LYS A 7 -8.93 21.90 -3.85
CA LYS A 7 -7.95 23.00 -3.61
C LYS A 7 -6.51 22.51 -3.32
N HIS A 8 -5.53 23.43 -3.33
CA HIS A 8 -4.08 23.22 -3.09
C HIS A 8 -3.56 24.15 -1.99
N ASP A 9 -2.92 23.61 -0.94
CA ASP A 9 -2.27 24.37 0.15
C ASP A 9 -0.76 24.54 -0.07
N GLU A 10 -0.10 25.38 0.73
CA GLU A 10 1.31 25.79 0.61
C GLU A 10 2.32 24.62 0.48
N ASN A 11 1.98 23.44 1.00
CA ASN A 11 2.79 22.22 0.97
C ASN A 11 2.44 21.24 -0.18
N ALA A 12 1.79 21.71 -1.25
CA ALA A 12 1.46 20.96 -2.47
C ALA A 12 0.60 19.69 -2.28
N ARG A 13 -0.22 19.66 -1.22
CA ARG A 13 -1.24 18.62 -1.00
C ARG A 13 -2.60 19.04 -1.56
N MET A 14 -3.43 18.06 -1.88
CA MET A 14 -4.79 18.25 -2.38
C MET A 14 -5.79 17.89 -1.29
N THR A 15 -6.82 18.71 -1.12
CA THR A 15 -7.93 18.42 -0.18
C THR A 15 -9.18 18.04 -0.96
N TYR A 16 -9.87 16.97 -0.55
CA TYR A 16 -11.09 16.49 -1.22
C TYR A 16 -12.30 17.38 -0.83
N GLN A 17 -12.52 18.44 -1.61
CA GLN A 17 -13.56 19.49 -1.42
C GLN A 17 -14.54 19.49 -2.61
N ASP A 18 -15.37 20.51 -2.83
CA ASP A 18 -16.44 20.48 -3.86
C ASP A 18 -16.09 21.17 -5.20
N GLN A 19 -14.86 21.65 -5.44
CA GLN A 19 -14.38 22.20 -6.74
C GLN A 19 -12.87 21.96 -7.03
N LEU A 20 -12.51 21.18 -8.08
CA LEU A 20 -11.13 21.08 -8.62
C LEU A 20 -10.82 22.36 -9.35
N ASP A 21 -9.87 23.11 -8.82
CA ASP A 21 -9.11 24.00 -9.66
C ASP A 21 -8.31 23.17 -10.69
N PHE A 22 -8.71 23.26 -11.96
CA PHE A 22 -7.97 22.68 -13.07
C PHE A 22 -6.57 23.28 -13.22
N THR A 23 -6.29 24.45 -12.63
CA THR A 23 -4.94 25.06 -12.59
C THR A 23 -4.05 24.31 -11.61
N ALA A 24 -4.48 24.08 -10.38
CA ALA A 24 -3.83 23.20 -9.41
C ALA A 24 -3.60 21.77 -9.97
N LEU A 25 -4.57 21.20 -10.70
CA LEU A 25 -4.36 19.92 -11.38
C LEU A 25 -3.30 19.96 -12.48
N ARG A 26 -3.24 21.03 -13.28
CA ARG A 26 -2.19 21.21 -14.31
C ARG A 26 -0.82 21.36 -13.67
N GLN A 27 -0.72 22.11 -12.56
CA GLN A 27 0.50 22.24 -11.76
C GLN A 27 0.94 20.88 -11.18
N TYR A 28 0.01 20.12 -10.58
CA TYR A 28 0.30 18.80 -10.03
C TYR A 28 0.68 17.77 -11.11
N ALA A 29 0.01 17.80 -12.27
CA ALA A 29 0.39 16.98 -13.43
C ALA A 29 1.80 17.35 -13.92
N SER A 30 2.16 18.63 -13.97
CA SER A 30 3.53 19.07 -14.29
C SER A 30 4.54 18.55 -13.26
N ALA A 31 4.23 18.64 -11.97
CA ALA A 31 5.07 18.11 -10.89
C ALA A 31 5.18 16.57 -10.89
N LEU A 32 4.20 15.83 -11.45
CA LEU A 32 4.32 14.41 -11.73
C LEU A 32 5.23 14.14 -12.94
N LYS A 33 5.08 14.90 -14.04
CA LYS A 33 5.92 14.77 -15.24
C LYS A 33 7.40 15.01 -14.96
N GLU A 34 7.75 16.07 -14.22
CA GLU A 34 9.15 16.35 -13.90
C GLU A 34 9.75 15.29 -12.96
N ARG A 35 8.99 14.77 -11.98
CA ARG A 35 9.42 13.61 -11.17
C ARG A 35 9.63 12.34 -12.01
N ALA A 36 8.74 12.06 -12.96
CA ALA A 36 8.85 10.93 -13.88
C ALA A 36 10.10 11.03 -14.77
N LYS A 37 10.32 12.20 -15.36
CA LYS A 37 11.47 12.57 -16.20
C LYS A 37 12.79 12.44 -15.42
N GLN A 38 12.85 12.91 -14.17
CA GLN A 38 14.01 12.73 -13.28
C GLN A 38 14.31 11.25 -12.98
N ALA A 39 13.27 10.41 -12.90
CA ALA A 39 13.40 8.97 -12.70
C ALA A 39 13.58 8.16 -14.00
N GLY A 40 13.59 8.79 -15.18
CA GLY A 40 13.62 8.11 -16.48
C GLY A 40 12.35 7.28 -16.78
N ALA A 41 11.24 7.52 -16.07
CA ALA A 41 10.03 6.72 -16.15
C ALA A 41 9.18 7.08 -17.38
N ALA A 42 8.72 6.06 -18.11
CA ALA A 42 7.83 6.21 -19.25
C ALA A 42 6.37 6.47 -18.86
N GLY A 43 5.61 7.09 -19.76
CA GLY A 43 4.20 7.44 -19.58
C GLY A 43 3.97 8.94 -19.45
N ASP A 44 2.72 9.37 -19.66
CA ASP A 44 2.30 10.76 -19.43
C ASP A 44 0.97 10.85 -18.69
N VAL A 45 0.75 12.00 -18.03
CA VAL A 45 -0.47 12.32 -17.28
C VAL A 45 -0.97 13.72 -17.62
N SER A 46 -2.28 13.86 -17.80
CA SER A 46 -2.95 15.16 -18.00
C SER A 46 -3.83 15.50 -16.81
N ALA A 47 -4.12 16.79 -16.60
CA ALA A 47 -5.05 17.24 -15.57
C ALA A 47 -6.43 16.54 -15.65
N THR A 48 -6.88 16.23 -16.86
CA THR A 48 -8.10 15.45 -17.12
C THR A 48 -7.98 14.03 -16.57
N MET A 49 -6.89 13.31 -16.90
CA MET A 49 -6.64 11.95 -16.38
C MET A 49 -6.52 11.93 -14.85
N LEU A 50 -5.92 12.96 -14.24
CA LEU A 50 -5.83 13.07 -12.79
C LEU A 50 -7.22 13.28 -12.16
N ARG A 51 -8.05 14.19 -12.72
CA ARG A 51 -9.47 14.34 -12.31
C ARG A 51 -10.19 13.00 -12.39
N ASP A 52 -10.05 12.29 -13.50
CA ASP A 52 -10.81 11.06 -13.75
C ASP A 52 -10.45 9.99 -12.71
N ARG A 53 -9.15 9.77 -12.43
CA ARG A 53 -8.69 8.88 -11.35
C ARG A 53 -9.17 9.33 -9.95
N ILE A 54 -9.22 10.64 -9.68
CA ILE A 54 -9.73 11.18 -8.42
C ILE A 54 -11.22 10.86 -8.25
N LEU A 55 -12.04 11.03 -9.30
CA LEU A 55 -13.47 10.70 -9.28
C LEU A 55 -13.71 9.19 -9.17
N GLU A 56 -12.92 8.38 -9.88
CA GLU A 56 -12.97 6.91 -9.83
C GLU A 56 -12.64 6.34 -8.45
N SER A 57 -11.89 7.06 -7.60
CA SER A 57 -11.63 6.66 -6.21
C SER A 57 -12.87 6.70 -5.30
N GLY A 58 -13.94 7.38 -5.72
CA GLY A 58 -15.16 7.57 -4.93
C GLY A 58 -14.93 8.29 -3.59
N GLY A 59 -13.86 9.08 -3.46
CA GLY A 59 -13.50 9.81 -2.24
C GLY A 59 -12.93 8.94 -1.13
N ARG A 60 -12.26 7.83 -1.48
CA ARG A 60 -11.63 6.92 -0.52
C ARG A 60 -10.16 6.72 -0.82
N CYS A 61 -9.39 6.46 0.22
CA CYS A 61 -8.02 5.96 0.08
C CYS A 61 -8.08 4.57 -0.57
N GLU A 62 -7.55 4.43 -1.79
CA GLU A 62 -7.59 3.17 -2.51
C GLU A 62 -6.79 2.06 -1.81
N TRP A 63 -5.83 2.42 -0.95
CA TRP A 63 -5.13 1.46 -0.08
C TRP A 63 -5.99 0.98 1.09
N CYS A 64 -6.45 1.87 1.98
CA CYS A 64 -7.06 1.49 3.27
C CYS A 64 -8.57 1.75 3.39
N GLY A 65 -9.26 2.12 2.31
CA GLY A 65 -10.72 2.36 2.29
C GLY A 65 -11.22 3.59 3.04
N ARG A 66 -10.39 4.26 3.84
CA ARG A 66 -10.72 5.48 4.61
C ARG A 66 -11.37 6.53 3.70
N ASN A 67 -12.52 7.06 4.11
CA ASN A 67 -13.16 8.24 3.50
C ASN A 67 -12.26 9.47 3.61
N LEU A 68 -12.10 10.21 2.52
CA LEU A 68 -11.22 11.37 2.39
C LEU A 68 -11.96 12.69 2.22
N ALA A 69 -13.31 12.70 2.23
CA ALA A 69 -14.09 13.94 2.17
C ALA A 69 -13.66 14.93 3.27
N GLY A 70 -13.28 16.14 2.88
CA GLY A 70 -12.73 17.17 3.78
C GLY A 70 -11.30 16.93 4.26
N MET A 71 -10.61 15.88 3.77
CA MET A 71 -9.23 15.54 4.16
C MET A 71 -8.21 15.78 3.03
N GLU A 72 -6.94 15.92 3.43
CA GLU A 72 -5.80 15.82 2.52
C GLU A 72 -5.71 14.43 1.87
N PHE A 73 -5.29 14.40 0.60
CA PHE A 73 -4.86 13.22 -0.13
C PHE A 73 -3.71 13.56 -1.10
N GLU A 74 -3.04 12.52 -1.57
CA GLU A 74 -1.92 12.56 -2.50
C GLU A 74 -2.15 11.50 -3.59
N LEU A 75 -1.69 11.73 -4.82
CA LEU A 75 -1.71 10.71 -5.87
C LEU A 75 -0.41 9.90 -5.81
N ASP A 76 -0.55 8.61 -5.50
CA ASP A 76 0.53 7.66 -5.28
C ASP A 76 0.78 6.79 -6.51
N HIS A 77 2.04 6.54 -6.85
CA HIS A 77 2.43 5.58 -7.90
C HIS A 77 2.45 4.16 -7.31
N VAL A 78 1.49 3.31 -7.71
CA VAL A 78 1.26 1.96 -7.15
C VAL A 78 2.56 1.14 -7.14
N LEU A 79 3.21 0.99 -8.29
CA LEU A 79 4.64 0.71 -8.37
C LEU A 79 5.37 2.05 -8.42
N SER A 80 6.28 2.30 -7.47
CA SER A 80 6.99 3.59 -7.39
C SER A 80 7.93 3.82 -8.59
N LEU A 81 8.14 5.09 -8.96
CA LEU A 81 9.05 5.46 -10.07
C LEU A 81 10.46 4.87 -9.89
N ALA A 82 10.97 4.89 -8.65
CA ALA A 82 12.27 4.32 -8.27
C ALA A 82 12.36 2.78 -8.40
N GLN A 83 11.22 2.09 -8.60
CA GLN A 83 11.14 0.66 -8.87
C GLN A 83 10.72 0.36 -10.33
N GLY A 84 10.90 1.33 -11.24
CA GLY A 84 10.54 1.20 -12.65
C GLY A 84 9.03 1.36 -12.94
N GLY A 85 8.26 1.90 -11.99
CA GLY A 85 6.86 2.25 -12.21
C GLY A 85 6.71 3.35 -13.27
N GLY A 86 5.76 3.17 -14.19
CA GLY A 86 5.43 4.18 -15.20
C GLY A 86 4.63 5.35 -14.63
N ASN A 87 4.76 6.53 -15.23
CA ASN A 87 3.93 7.69 -14.93
C ASN A 87 2.66 7.67 -15.80
N THR A 88 1.79 6.70 -15.54
CA THR A 88 0.51 6.51 -16.26
C THR A 88 -0.68 6.62 -15.29
N PRO A 89 -1.88 6.99 -15.76
CA PRO A 89 -3.08 7.03 -14.91
C PRO A 89 -3.40 5.66 -14.29
N SER A 90 -3.09 4.57 -15.00
CA SER A 90 -3.25 3.19 -14.53
C SER A 90 -2.27 2.76 -13.42
N ASN A 91 -1.19 3.51 -13.20
CA ASN A 91 -0.26 3.32 -12.08
C ASN A 91 -0.46 4.37 -10.98
N LEU A 92 -1.44 5.28 -11.10
CA LEU A 92 -1.75 6.29 -10.10
C LEU A 92 -3.01 5.94 -9.32
N VAL A 93 -2.99 6.16 -8.01
CA VAL A 93 -4.13 5.92 -7.11
C VAL A 93 -4.28 7.03 -6.07
N VAL A 94 -5.50 7.27 -5.61
CA VAL A 94 -5.77 8.20 -4.50
C VAL A 94 -5.36 7.57 -3.17
N ALA A 95 -4.36 8.15 -2.51
CA ALA A 95 -3.86 7.70 -1.22
C ALA A 95 -4.03 8.78 -0.15
N CYS A 96 -4.37 8.37 1.08
CA CYS A 96 -4.25 9.28 2.22
C CYS A 96 -2.76 9.51 2.58
N PRO A 97 -2.36 10.67 3.11
CA PRO A 97 -0.95 10.96 3.37
C PRO A 97 -0.29 10.00 4.37
N SER A 98 -1.07 9.33 5.23
CA SER A 98 -0.58 8.24 6.09
C SER A 98 -0.16 7.01 5.27
N CYS A 99 -1.02 6.53 4.37
CA CYS A 99 -0.72 5.37 3.53
C CYS A 99 0.42 5.68 2.53
N ASN A 100 0.41 6.86 1.90
CA ASN A 100 1.48 7.24 0.97
C ASN A 100 2.85 7.27 1.65
N ARG A 101 2.98 7.96 2.79
CA ARG A 101 4.23 7.99 3.57
C ARG A 101 4.65 6.61 4.09
N ARG A 102 3.71 5.78 4.52
CA ARG A 102 3.99 4.40 4.97
C ARG A 102 4.44 3.49 3.84
N LYS A 103 3.89 3.66 2.63
CA LYS A 103 4.31 2.91 1.44
C LYS A 103 5.69 3.37 1.00
N ALA A 104 5.88 4.67 0.75
CA ALA A 104 7.09 5.23 0.16
C ALA A 104 7.55 4.38 -1.06
N ALA A 105 8.78 3.85 -1.01
CA ALA A 105 9.35 2.97 -2.05
C ALA A 105 9.12 1.46 -1.79
N LYS A 106 8.20 1.05 -0.91
CA LYS A 106 7.82 -0.37 -0.75
C LYS A 106 7.14 -0.86 -2.04
N HIS A 107 7.49 -2.09 -2.45
CA HIS A 107 6.84 -2.78 -3.56
C HIS A 107 5.33 -2.98 -3.24
N PRO A 108 4.40 -2.72 -4.19
CA PRO A 108 2.96 -2.71 -3.94
C PRO A 108 2.43 -3.98 -3.25
N ALA A 109 2.88 -5.17 -3.66
CA ALA A 109 2.44 -6.42 -3.04
C ALA A 109 2.82 -6.55 -1.55
N ARG A 110 3.97 -6.00 -1.13
CA ARG A 110 4.36 -5.98 0.29
C ARG A 110 3.46 -5.06 1.09
N PHE A 111 3.13 -3.89 0.52
CA PHE A 111 2.27 -2.91 1.19
C PHE A 111 0.80 -3.36 1.23
N ALA A 112 0.32 -4.10 0.22
CA ALA A 112 -1.00 -4.72 0.22
C ALA A 112 -1.19 -5.72 1.39
N VAL A 113 -0.18 -6.56 1.67
CA VAL A 113 -0.19 -7.46 2.84
C VAL A 113 -0.15 -6.66 4.15
N GLU A 114 0.73 -5.66 4.26
CA GLU A 114 0.84 -4.77 5.43
C GLU A 114 -0.49 -4.08 5.77
N ILE A 115 -1.22 -3.59 4.76
CA ILE A 115 -2.54 -2.98 4.90
C ILE A 115 -3.57 -3.99 5.44
N ILE A 116 -3.61 -5.22 4.92
CA ILE A 116 -4.51 -6.27 5.42
C ILE A 116 -4.18 -6.62 6.87
N SER A 117 -2.91 -6.86 7.19
CA SER A 117 -2.47 -7.26 8.54
C SER A 117 -2.77 -6.21 9.61
N GLU A 118 -2.67 -4.92 9.29
CA GLU A 118 -2.92 -3.85 10.27
C GLU A 118 -4.36 -3.33 10.32
N THR A 119 -5.10 -3.39 9.20
CA THR A 119 -6.41 -2.70 9.08
C THR A 119 -7.55 -3.61 8.67
N GLY A 120 -7.28 -4.84 8.26
CA GLY A 120 -8.26 -5.75 7.64
C GLY A 120 -8.78 -5.30 6.27
N ALA A 121 -8.35 -4.15 5.76
CA ALA A 121 -8.90 -3.56 4.55
C ALA A 121 -8.51 -4.36 3.28
N ARG A 122 -9.52 -4.92 2.62
CA ARG A 122 -9.42 -5.55 1.30
C ARG A 122 -10.12 -4.65 0.28
N THR A 123 -9.42 -3.63 -0.20
CA THR A 123 -9.91 -2.76 -1.28
C THR A 123 -9.69 -3.42 -2.64
N GLU A 124 -10.40 -2.95 -3.68
CA GLU A 124 -10.22 -3.43 -5.05
C GLU A 124 -8.76 -3.33 -5.51
N LEU A 125 -8.06 -2.23 -5.16
CA LEU A 125 -6.63 -2.06 -5.43
C LEU A 125 -5.79 -3.15 -4.76
N VAL A 126 -6.01 -3.39 -3.46
CA VAL A 126 -5.27 -4.39 -2.67
C VAL A 126 -5.47 -5.79 -3.25
N GLU A 127 -6.71 -6.19 -3.55
CA GLU A 127 -6.99 -7.50 -4.13
C GLU A 127 -6.43 -7.65 -5.56
N ARG A 128 -6.56 -6.61 -6.39
CA ARG A 128 -5.99 -6.55 -7.75
C ARG A 128 -4.46 -6.68 -7.72
N ILE A 129 -3.79 -6.09 -6.73
CA ILE A 129 -2.34 -6.22 -6.53
C ILE A 129 -1.99 -7.65 -6.11
N LEU A 130 -2.65 -8.21 -5.10
CA LEU A 130 -2.35 -9.55 -4.60
C LEU A 130 -2.52 -10.61 -5.71
N ALA A 131 -3.61 -10.54 -6.48
CA ALA A 131 -3.83 -11.37 -7.66
C ALA A 131 -2.75 -11.15 -8.75
N ARG A 132 -2.38 -9.89 -9.04
CA ARG A 132 -1.38 -9.54 -10.06
C ARG A 132 0.02 -10.07 -9.74
N TYR A 133 0.36 -10.24 -8.46
CA TYR A 133 1.65 -10.77 -7.99
C TYR A 133 1.57 -12.20 -7.45
N ARG A 134 0.39 -12.83 -7.42
CA ARG A 134 0.12 -14.17 -6.84
C ARG A 134 0.58 -14.31 -5.39
N VAL A 135 0.29 -13.28 -4.59
CA VAL A 135 0.62 -13.26 -3.15
C VAL A 135 -0.64 -13.55 -2.36
N GLU A 136 -0.69 -14.70 -1.70
CA GLU A 136 -1.71 -14.97 -0.68
C GLU A 136 -1.37 -14.17 0.59
N PRO A 137 -2.29 -13.35 1.13
CA PRO A 137 -2.02 -12.53 2.32
C PRO A 137 -1.95 -13.37 3.61
N SER A 138 -2.34 -14.65 3.57
CA SER A 138 -2.40 -15.56 4.69
C SER A 138 -1.06 -16.28 4.97
N GLN A 139 0.00 -15.54 5.33
CA GLN A 139 1.21 -16.17 5.88
C GLN A 139 2.09 -15.29 6.78
N GLN A 140 1.49 -14.75 7.85
CA GLN A 140 2.15 -14.81 9.16
C GLN A 140 1.32 -15.72 10.07
N LEU A 141 1.75 -16.99 10.20
CA LEU A 141 1.34 -17.81 11.32
C LEU A 141 1.94 -17.17 12.60
N PRO A 142 1.15 -16.96 13.67
CA PRO A 142 1.71 -16.73 14.99
C PRO A 142 2.73 -17.84 15.33
N LEU A 143 3.82 -17.49 15.99
CA LEU A 143 4.96 -18.41 16.26
C LEU A 143 4.54 -19.71 16.97
N PHE A 144 3.37 -19.70 17.62
CA PHE A 144 2.81 -20.80 18.40
C PHE A 144 1.49 -21.35 17.82
N ALA A 145 1.02 -20.90 16.65
CA ALA A 145 -0.28 -21.28 16.10
C ALA A 145 -0.43 -22.78 15.80
N ALA A 146 0.68 -23.51 15.63
CA ALA A 146 0.69 -24.96 15.49
C ALA A 146 0.39 -25.74 16.78
N TYR A 147 0.35 -25.08 17.95
CA TYR A 147 0.17 -25.73 19.26
C TYR A 147 -1.28 -25.71 19.78
N SER A 148 -2.22 -25.05 19.10
CA SER A 148 -3.53 -24.72 19.68
C SER A 148 -4.75 -25.16 18.86
N THR A 149 -4.78 -26.42 18.38
CA THR A 149 -6.02 -27.24 18.22
C THR A 149 -5.72 -28.68 17.77
N SER A 150 -5.65 -29.63 18.70
CA SER A 150 -6.28 -30.96 18.61
C SER A 150 -5.92 -31.82 19.81
N GLY A 151 -6.93 -32.21 20.60
CA GLY A 151 -6.82 -33.26 21.59
C GLY A 151 -7.18 -34.60 20.97
N GLU A 152 -6.37 -35.09 20.03
CA GLU A 152 -6.60 -36.36 19.33
C GLU A 152 -5.43 -37.31 19.58
N SER A 153 -5.71 -38.53 20.07
CA SER A 153 -4.69 -39.44 20.58
C SER A 153 -4.09 -40.32 19.49
N THR A 154 -2.95 -39.92 18.94
CA THR A 154 -2.02 -40.84 18.25
C THR A 154 -0.88 -41.24 19.17
N GLN A 155 -0.50 -42.52 19.11
CA GLN A 155 0.39 -43.14 20.08
C GLN A 155 1.83 -42.61 19.91
N ARG A 156 2.45 -42.16 21.00
CA ARG A 156 3.87 -41.81 21.01
C ARG A 156 4.73 -43.07 20.96
N GLU A 157 5.51 -43.24 19.91
CA GLU A 157 6.71 -44.06 19.98
C GLU A 157 7.68 -43.50 21.04
N PRO A 158 8.44 -44.35 21.75
CA PRO A 158 9.32 -43.90 22.83
C PRO A 158 10.45 -43.01 22.31
N ALA A 159 10.77 -41.96 23.06
CA ALA A 159 11.78 -40.98 22.67
C ALA A 159 13.15 -41.64 22.46
N HIS A 160 13.63 -41.63 21.22
CA HIS A 160 15.01 -41.99 20.91
C HIS A 160 15.94 -41.01 21.62
N LYS A 161 16.89 -41.52 22.42
CA LYS A 161 17.88 -40.65 23.07
C LYS A 161 18.74 -40.00 21.98
N LEU A 162 18.89 -38.68 22.09
CA LEU A 162 19.89 -37.91 21.34
C LEU A 162 21.15 -37.82 22.21
N ASP A 163 21.96 -38.86 22.17
CA ASP A 163 23.22 -38.89 22.91
C ASP A 163 24.22 -37.88 22.29
N GLY A 164 24.76 -36.97 23.12
CA GLY A 164 26.00 -36.25 22.82
C GLY A 164 25.91 -34.84 22.20
N VAL A 165 24.73 -34.20 22.09
CA VAL A 165 24.68 -32.79 21.62
C VAL A 165 25.06 -31.82 22.75
N ASN A 166 26.30 -31.35 22.73
CA ASN A 166 26.82 -30.34 23.66
C ASN A 166 26.16 -28.96 23.39
N PRO A 167 25.48 -28.33 24.37
CA PRO A 167 24.84 -27.03 24.15
C PRO A 167 25.88 -25.91 23.93
N PRO A 168 25.60 -24.91 23.08
CA PRO A 168 26.57 -23.87 22.73
C PRO A 168 26.84 -22.93 23.93
N PRO A 169 28.11 -22.53 24.16
CA PRO A 169 28.51 -21.84 25.38
C PRO A 169 28.27 -20.32 25.30
N TYR A 170 27.04 -19.89 25.62
CA TYR A 170 26.70 -18.47 25.80
C TYR A 170 26.25 -18.25 27.25
N ARG A 171 27.18 -17.78 28.09
CA ARG A 171 26.83 -17.15 29.36
C ARG A 171 26.40 -15.72 29.08
N TRP A 172 25.25 -15.34 29.61
CA TRP A 172 24.92 -13.93 29.83
C TRP A 172 25.42 -13.61 31.23
N GLU A 173 26.24 -12.58 31.37
CA GLU A 173 26.70 -12.05 32.65
C GLU A 173 25.90 -10.78 32.95
N ASP A 174 25.56 -10.57 34.22
CA ASP A 174 24.51 -9.63 34.69
C ASP A 174 24.93 -8.14 34.67
#